data_AF-A0A3T1AZR2-F1
#
_entry.id   AF-A0A3T1AZR2-F1
#
_cell.length_a   1.000
_cell.length_b   1.000
_cell.length_c   1.000
_cell.angle_alpha   90.00
_cell.angle_beta   90.00
_cell.angle_gamma   90.00
#
_symmetry.space_group_name_H-M   'P 1'
#
loop_
_entity.id
_entity.type
_entity.pdbx_description
1 polymer ?
#
loop_
_entity_poly.entity_id
_entity_poly.type
_entity_poly.pdbx_seq_one_letter_code
_entity_poly.pdbx_strand_id
1 'polypeptide(L)' 'MREAVEKLLDPEQGQLRLPARVLAAAFVGMVFGGVRPAHPDQLPLPAEQIGDLFLYGALLTD' A
#
# COMPACT_ATOMS: atom_id res chain seq x y z
N MET A 1 10.98 5.72 5.08
CA MET A 1 9.56 5.31 4.93
C MET A 1 9.43 3.87 4.46
N ARG A 2 10.03 3.47 3.33
CA ARG A 2 10.04 2.04 2.90
C ARG A 2 10.47 1.08 4.01
N GLU A 3 11.56 1.36 4.70
CA GLU A 3 12.06 0.53 5.82
C GLU A 3 11.10 0.47 7.01
N ALA A 4 10.31 1.52 7.24
CA ALA A 4 9.30 1.52 8.31
C ALA A 4 8.12 0.59 7.94
N VAL A 5 7.71 0.59 6.67
CA VAL A 5 6.68 -0.33 6.15
C VAL A 5 7.20 -1.76 6.15
N GLU A 6 8.46 -1.99 5.79
CA GLU A 6 9.08 -3.31 5.85
C GLU A 6 9.09 -3.87 7.27
N LYS A 7 9.50 -3.08 8.26
CA LYS A 7 9.46 -3.47 9.69
C LYS A 7 8.05 -3.74 10.19
N LEU A 8 7.04 -3.08 9.62
CA LEU A 8 5.64 -3.30 9.97
C LEU A 8 5.14 -4.66 9.46
N LEU A 9 5.64 -5.13 8.32
CA LEU A 9 5.23 -6.38 7.67
C LEU A 9 6.09 -7.60 8.08
N ASP A 10 7.25 -7.36 8.71
CA ASP A 10 8.20 -8.40 9.11
C ASP A 10 7.58 -9.49 10.03
N PRO A 11 6.75 -9.14 11.03
CA PRO A 11 6.11 -10.15 11.89
C PRO A 11 5.23 -11.14 11.13
N GLU A 12 4.61 -10.72 10.03
CA GLU A 12 3.69 -11.51 9.20
C GLU A 12 4.37 -12.20 8.02
N GLN A 13 5.70 -12.13 7.89
CA GLN A 13 6.45 -12.61 6.72
C GLN A 13 6.11 -14.04 6.28
N GLY A 14 5.75 -14.94 7.22
CA GLY A 14 5.33 -16.31 6.93
C GLY A 14 3.94 -16.45 6.27
N GLN A 15 3.14 -15.39 6.26
CA GLN A 15 1.79 -15.33 5.68
C GLN A 15 1.73 -14.47 4.41
N LEU A 16 2.80 -13.70 4.13
CA LEU A 16 2.87 -12.83 2.96
C LEU A 16 3.14 -13.62 1.68
N ARG A 17 2.49 -13.24 0.58
CA ARG A 17 2.70 -13.84 -0.75
C ARG A 17 4.04 -13.44 -1.39
N LEU A 18 4.67 -12.38 -0.87
CA LEU A 18 5.93 -11.81 -1.35
C LEU A 18 6.79 -11.40 -0.14
N PRO A 19 8.12 -11.23 -0.33
CA PRO A 19 8.97 -10.69 0.73
C PRO A 19 8.49 -9.31 1.19
N ALA A 20 8.54 -9.03 2.51
CA ALA A 20 8.13 -7.78 3.13
C ALA A 20 8.81 -6.57 2.46
N ARG A 21 10.11 -6.67 2.15
CA ARG A 21 10.87 -5.65 1.41
C ARG A 21 10.28 -5.30 0.03
N VAL A 22 9.72 -6.29 -0.67
CA VAL A 22 9.12 -6.12 -2.01
C VAL A 22 7.76 -5.43 -1.87
N LEU A 23 6.95 -5.88 -0.90
CA LEU A 23 5.66 -5.29 -0.58
C LEU A 23 5.79 -3.84 -0.09
N ALA A 24 6.77 -3.56 0.77
CA ALA A 24 7.07 -2.22 1.23
C ALA A 24 7.48 -1.28 0.08
N ALA A 25 8.28 -1.76 -0.87
CA ALA A 25 8.62 -0.98 -2.06
C ALA A 25 7.39 -0.69 -2.94
N ALA A 26 6.53 -1.70 -3.16
CA ALA A 26 5.30 -1.54 -3.92
C ALA A 26 4.32 -0.54 -3.27
N PHE A 27 4.10 -0.65 -1.96
CA PHE A 27 3.24 0.27 -1.21
C PHE A 27 3.72 1.71 -1.31
N VAL A 28 5.02 1.95 -1.09
CA VAL A 28 5.60 3.29 -1.22
C VAL A 28 5.47 3.82 -2.65
N GLY A 29 5.69 2.98 -3.67
CA GLY A 29 5.46 3.37 -5.06
C GLY A 29 4.00 3.78 -5.33
N MET A 30 3.05 3.04 -4.78
CA MET A 30 1.62 3.33 -4.91
C MET A 30 1.24 4.65 -4.24
N VAL A 31 1.63 4.86 -2.98
CA VAL A 31 1.32 6.09 -2.22
C VAL A 31 1.90 7.33 -2.89
N PHE A 32 3.14 7.25 -3.39
CA PHE A 32 3.86 8.44 -3.88
C PHE A 32 3.69 8.67 -5.38
N GLY A 33 3.35 7.64 -6.16
CA GLY A 33 3.22 7.71 -7.62
C GLY A 33 1.82 7.45 -8.17
N GLY A 34 1.03 6.57 -7.53
CA GLY A 34 -0.25 6.09 -8.08
C GLY A 34 -1.50 6.75 -7.50
N VAL A 35 -1.45 7.22 -6.25
CA VAL A 35 -2.62 7.78 -5.52
C VAL A 35 -2.60 9.31 -5.45
N ARG A 36 -1.69 9.97 -6.17
CA ARG A 36 -1.72 11.43 -6.24
C ARG A 36 -2.99 11.89 -6.96
N PRO A 37 -3.67 12.95 -6.47
CA PRO A 37 -4.77 13.55 -7.19
C PRO A 37 -4.33 13.92 -8.61
N ALA A 38 -5.08 13.48 -9.62
CA ALA A 38 -4.80 13.80 -11.02
C ALA A 38 -5.20 15.24 -11.36
N HIS A 39 -6.09 15.83 -10.55
CA HIS A 39 -6.57 17.20 -10.69
C HIS A 39 -6.37 17.99 -9.38
N PRO A 40 -6.03 19.29 -9.43
CA PRO A 40 -5.84 20.13 -8.23
C PRO A 40 -7.07 20.24 -7.32
N ASP A 41 -8.28 20.02 -7.86
CA ASP A 41 -9.54 20.07 -7.11
C ASP A 41 -9.92 18.72 -6.47
N GLN A 42 -9.16 17.66 -6.73
CA GLN A 42 -9.41 16.36 -6.12
C GLN A 42 -8.74 16.28 -4.76
N LEU A 43 -9.53 15.90 -3.75
CA LEU A 43 -9.01 15.61 -2.42
C LEU A 43 -8.13 14.34 -2.48
N PRO A 44 -7.04 14.27 -1.69
CA PRO A 44 -6.28 13.05 -1.52
C PRO A 44 -7.19 11.90 -1.03
N LEU A 45 -6.91 10.67 -1.46
CA LEU A 45 -7.60 9.51 -0.90
C LEU A 45 -7.25 9.36 0.59
N PRO A 46 -8.21 8.96 1.45
CA PRO A 46 -7.94 8.61 2.83
C PRO A 46 -6.90 7.49 2.94
N ALA A 47 -6.03 7.56 3.95
CA ALA A 47 -4.95 6.60 4.13
C ALA A 47 -5.46 5.17 4.30
N GLU A 48 -6.62 5.01 4.93
CA GLU A 48 -7.30 3.74 5.17
C GLU A 48 -7.69 3.07 3.84
N GLN A 49 -8.26 3.83 2.89
CA GLN A 49 -8.64 3.30 1.58
C GLN A 49 -7.43 2.85 0.76
N ILE A 50 -6.30 3.53 0.92
CA ILE A 50 -5.04 3.15 0.28
C ILE A 50 -4.49 1.85 0.88
N GLY A 51 -4.58 1.72 2.21
CA GLY A 51 -4.22 0.50 2.92
C GLY A 51 -5.09 -0.68 2.50
N ASP A 52 -6.41 -0.49 2.43
CA ASP A 52 -7.35 -1.51 2.00
C ASP A 52 -7.09 -1.97 0.56
N LEU A 53 -6.90 -1.02 -0.37
CA LEU A 53 -6.53 -1.34 -1.75
C LEU A 53 -5.23 -2.16 -1.82
N PHE A 54 -4.25 -1.82 -1.00
CA PHE A 54 -2.97 -2.53 -0.96
C PHE A 54 -3.10 -3.96 -0.41
N LEU A 55 -3.87 -4.14 0.65
CA LEU A 55 -3.99 -5.42 1.34
C LEU A 55 -4.98 -6.37 0.67
N TYR A 56 -6.07 -5.84 0.13
CA TYR A 56 -7.19 -6.62 -0.39
C TYR A 56 -7.30 -6.55 -1.92
N GLY A 57 -6.60 -5.63 -2.58
CA GLY A 57 -6.73 -5.39 -4.01
C GLY A 57 -7.95 -4.55 -4.36
N ALA A 58 -8.20 -4.37 -5.67
CA ALA A 58 -9.21 -3.44 -6.18
C ALA A 58 -10.62 -4.03 -6.32
N LEU A 59 -10.77 -5.35 -6.17
CA LEU A 59 -12.05 -6.03 -6.30
C LEU A 59 -12.51 -6.51 -4.93
N LEU A 60 -13.80 -6.35 -4.66
CA LEU A 60 -14.46 -7.04 -3.57
C LEU A 60 -14.43 -8.53 -3.90
N THR A 61 -13.74 -9.32 -3.09
CA THR A 61 -13.89 -10.78 -3.10
C THR A 61 -15.16 -11.13 -2.33
N ASP A 62 -16.11 -11.78 -3.01
CA ASP A 62 -17.30 -12.39 -2.41
C ASP A 62 -16.94 -13.45 -1.34
#